data_AF-A0A343JCM3-F1
#
_entry.id   AF-A0A343JCM3-F1
#
_cell.length_a   1.000
_cell.length_b   1.000
_cell.length_c   1.000
_cell.angle_alpha   90.00
_cell.angle_beta   90.00
_cell.angle_gamma   90.00
#
_symmetry.space_group_name_H-M   'P 1'
#
loop_
_entity.id
_entity.type
_entity.pdbx_description
1 polymer ?
#
loop_
_entity_poly.entity_id
_entity_poly.type
_entity_poly.pdbx_seq_one_letter_code
_entity_poly.pdbx_strand_id
1 'polypeptide(L)' 'MKHNPDDRRDNVERLQENISNTIENMHRAEEMIEKTSDEKMKETLREKNKRREQTLEGLRQEIREEALARERDYK' A
#
# COMPACT_ATOMS: atom_id res chain seq x y z
N MET A 1 9.05 -23.79 7.50
CA MET A 1 8.92 -23.78 6.03
C MET A 1 9.93 -22.81 5.48
N LYS A 2 10.90 -23.26 4.68
CA LYS A 2 11.91 -22.41 4.06
C LYS A 2 11.24 -21.72 2.87
N HIS A 3 10.95 -20.42 2.96
CA HIS A 3 10.41 -19.65 1.83
C HIS A 3 11.55 -19.43 0.83
N ASN A 4 11.31 -19.73 -0.44
CA ASN A 4 12.35 -19.58 -1.45
C ASN A 4 12.65 -18.09 -1.69
N PRO A 5 13.90 -17.73 -2.00
CA PRO A 5 14.27 -16.35 -2.32
C PRO A 5 13.46 -15.75 -3.48
N ASP A 6 13.05 -16.58 -4.44
CA ASP A 6 12.24 -16.14 -5.59
C ASP A 6 10.80 -15.80 -5.18
N ASP A 7 10.16 -16.62 -4.33
CA ASP A 7 8.82 -16.32 -3.77
C ASP A 7 8.80 -14.97 -3.03
N ARG A 8 9.90 -14.63 -2.34
CA ARG A 8 10.02 -13.35 -1.63
C ARG A 8 10.23 -12.16 -2.55
N ARG A 9 10.91 -12.34 -3.69
CA ARG A 9 11.07 -11.28 -4.70
C ARG A 9 9.71 -10.95 -5.32
N ASP A 10 8.96 -11.98 -5.69
CA ASP A 10 7.61 -11.84 -6.23
C ASP A 10 6.67 -11.16 -5.21
N ASN A 11 6.80 -11.49 -3.92
CA ASN A 11 6.06 -10.82 -2.86
C ASN A 11 6.40 -9.33 -2.77
N VAL A 12 7.69 -8.96 -2.75
CA VAL A 12 8.09 -7.55 -2.66
C VAL A 12 7.61 -6.74 -3.87
N GLU A 13 7.70 -7.29 -5.09
CA GLU A 13 7.20 -6.62 -6.30
C GLU A 13 5.70 -6.38 -6.23
N ARG A 14 4.92 -7.39 -5.84
CA ARG A 14 3.46 -7.27 -5.66
C ARG A 14 3.08 -6.26 -4.58
N LEU A 15 3.82 -6.23 -3.47
CA LEU A 15 3.60 -5.24 -2.41
C LEU A 15 3.90 -3.82 -2.89
N GLN A 16 4.97 -3.61 -3.66
CA GLN A 16 5.29 -2.31 -4.25
C GLN A 16 4.24 -1.85 -5.27
N GLU A 17 3.74 -2.77 -6.10
CA GLU A 17 2.64 -2.49 -7.03
C GLU A 17 1.38 -2.05 -6.27
N ASN A 18 0.99 -2.79 -5.23
CA ASN A 18 -0.16 -2.46 -4.38
C ASN A 18 -0.02 -1.11 -3.69
N ILE A 19 1.18 -0.77 -3.19
CA ILE A 19 1.48 0.55 -2.62
C ILE A 19 1.29 1.64 -3.68
N SER A 20 1.87 1.46 -4.87
CA SER A 20 1.81 2.45 -5.95
C SER A 20 0.35 2.70 -6.37
N ASN A 21 -0.41 1.63 -6.59
CA ASN A 21 -1.83 1.69 -6.91
C ASN A 21 -2.66 2.36 -5.79
N THR A 22 -2.33 2.10 -4.53
CA THR A 22 -3.05 2.68 -3.39
C THR A 22 -2.80 4.18 -3.30
N ILE A 23 -1.54 4.62 -3.48
CA ILE A 23 -1.16 6.05 -3.50
C ILE A 23 -1.84 6.77 -4.67
N GLU A 24 -1.82 6.19 -5.87
CA GLU A 24 -2.50 6.79 -7.03
C GLU A 24 -4.01 6.93 -6.78
N ASN A 25 -4.65 5.91 -6.19
CA ASN A 25 -6.06 5.98 -5.83
C ASN A 25 -6.36 7.03 -4.75
N MET A 26 -5.42 7.31 -3.85
CA MET A 26 -5.56 8.39 -2.87
C MET A 26 -5.51 9.76 -3.54
N HIS A 27 -4.53 10.00 -4.42
CA HIS A 27 -4.42 11.26 -5.17
C HIS A 27 -5.64 11.50 -6.06
N ARG A 28 -6.13 10.47 -6.77
CA ARG A 28 -7.36 10.57 -7.57
C ARG A 28 -8.57 10.90 -6.71
N ALA A 29 -8.66 10.35 -5.49
CA ALA A 29 -9.74 10.68 -4.57
C ALA A 29 -9.65 12.12 -4.05
N GLU A 30 -8.44 12.63 -3.79
CA GLU A 30 -8.20 14.04 -3.41
C GLU A 30 -8.58 15.00 -4.53
N GLU A 31 -8.17 14.72 -5.77
CA GLU A 31 -8.56 15.50 -6.95
C GLU A 31 -10.08 15.55 -7.11
N MET A 32 -10.77 14.43 -6.86
CA MET A 32 -12.23 14.36 -6.90
C MET A 32 -12.88 15.15 -5.76
N ILE A 33 -12.28 15.19 -4.56
CA ILE A 33 -12.74 16.01 -3.42
C ILE A 33 -12.68 17.50 -3.78
N GLU A 34 -11.63 17.94 -4.47
CA GLU A 34 -11.47 19.34 -4.88
C GLU A 34 -12.50 19.75 -5.95
N LYS A 35 -12.85 18.82 -6.85
CA LYS A 35 -13.76 19.08 -7.97
C LYS A 35 -15.24 18.97 -7.62
N THR A 36 -15.59 18.12 -6.65
CA THR A 36 -17.00 17.86 -6.32
C THR A 36 -17.58 18.94 -5.40
N SER A 37 -18.85 19.27 -5.59
CA SER A 37 -19.62 20.12 -4.67
C SER A 37 -20.44 19.31 -3.65
N ASP A 38 -20.48 17.98 -3.79
CA ASP A 38 -21.22 17.10 -2.88
C ASP A 38 -20.41 16.80 -1.61
N GLU A 39 -20.82 17.40 -0.50
CA GLU A 39 -20.18 17.23 0.81
C GLU A 39 -20.19 15.79 1.32
N LYS A 40 -21.25 15.00 1.05
CA LYS A 40 -21.28 13.58 1.44
C LYS A 40 -20.26 12.77 0.67
N MET A 41 -20.10 13.09 -0.62
CA MET A 41 -19.09 12.44 -1.45
C MET A 41 -17.67 12.80 -0.98
N LYS A 42 -17.43 14.06 -0.58
CA LYS A 42 -16.14 14.47 0.00
C LYS A 42 -15.82 13.68 1.26
N GLU A 43 -16.75 13.59 2.20
CA GLU A 43 -16.58 12.82 3.44
C GLU A 43 -16.26 11.35 3.15
N THR A 44 -17.04 10.73 2.25
CA THR A 44 -16.82 9.34 1.83
C THR A 44 -15.43 9.12 1.23
N LEU A 45 -14.95 10.04 0.39
CA LEU A 45 -13.62 9.95 -0.22
C LEU A 45 -12.50 10.14 0.83
N ARG A 46 -12.67 11.07 1.77
CA ARG A 46 -11.73 11.28 2.88
C ARG A 46 -11.62 10.06 3.77
N GLU A 47 -12.75 9.45 4.15
CA GLU A 47 -12.73 8.22 4.93
C GLU A 47 -12.07 7.05 4.18
N LYS A 48 -12.31 6.94 2.87
CA LYS A 48 -11.62 5.94 2.04
C LYS A 48 -10.11 6.17 2.04
N ASN A 49 -9.64 7.41 1.92
CA ASN A 49 -8.21 7.72 1.99
C ASN A 49 -7.63 7.41 3.37
N LYS A 50 -8.33 7.73 4.45
CA LYS A 50 -7.90 7.37 5.81
C LYS A 50 -7.72 5.86 5.99
N ARG A 51 -8.61 5.04 5.42
CA ARG A 51 -8.45 3.58 5.44
C ARG A 51 -7.26 3.12 4.58
N ARG A 52 -7.01 3.77 3.44
CA ARG A 52 -5.85 3.48 2.58
C ARG A 52 -4.53 3.81 3.27
N GLU A 53 -4.46 4.86 4.10
CA GLU A 53 -3.28 5.15 4.92
C GLU A 53 -2.94 3.98 5.85
N GLN A 54 -3.96 3.41 6.51
CA GLN A 54 -3.77 2.23 7.36
C GLN A 54 -3.31 1.00 6.55
N THR A 55 -3.86 0.80 5.35
CA THR A 55 -3.39 -0.24 4.43
C THR A 55 -1.94 -0.03 4.03
N LEU A 56 -1.55 1.20 3.71
CA LEU A 56 -0.16 1.53 3.35
C LEU A 56 0.81 1.28 4.49
N GLU A 57 0.42 1.55 5.73
CA GLU A 57 1.24 1.24 6.91
C GLU A 57 1.52 -0.27 7.01
N GLY A 58 0.49 -1.11 6.85
CA GLY A 58 0.64 -2.56 6.84
C GLY A 58 1.53 -3.06 5.70
N LEU A 59 1.31 -2.57 4.48
CA LEU A 59 2.13 -2.94 3.30
C LEU A 59 3.60 -2.54 3.49
N ARG A 60 3.87 -1.36 4.08
CA ARG A 60 5.23 -0.90 4.37
C ARG A 60 5.91 -1.78 5.42
N GLN A 61 5.16 -2.24 6.42
CA GLN A 61 5.68 -3.17 7.42
C GLN A 61 6.02 -4.53 6.78
N GLU A 62 5.13 -5.09 5.95
CA GLU A 62 5.39 -6.35 5.24
C GLU A 62 6.65 -6.28 4.37
N ILE A 63 6.84 -5.20 3.60
CA ILE A 63 8.07 -5.03 2.80
C ILE A 63 9.32 -5.02 3.68
N ARG A 64 9.26 -4.37 4.86
CA ARG A 64 10.39 -4.35 5.80
C ARG A 64 10.67 -5.75 6.34
N GLU A 65 9.63 -6.51 6.69
CA GLU A 65 9.78 -7.88 7.19
C GLU A 65 10.37 -8.79 6.11
N GLU A 66 9.92 -8.67 4.86
CA GLU A 66 10.49 -9.40 3.71
C GLU A 66 11.96 -9.04 3.47
N ALA A 67 12.33 -7.76 3.58
CA ALA A 67 13.71 -7.32 3.46
C ALA A 67 14.62 -7.88 4.57
N LEU A 68 14.14 -7.91 5.82
CA LEU A 68 14.85 -8.48 6.96
C LEU A 68 14.98 -10.01 6.85
N ALA A 69 13.92 -10.68 6.38
CA ALA A 69 13.93 -12.11 6.13
C ALA A 69 14.96 -12.45 5.04
N ARG A 70 15.05 -11.62 3.98
CA ARG A 70 16.10 -11.74 2.96
C ARG A 70 17.47 -11.60 3.60
N GLU A 71 17.77 -10.58 4.38
CA GLU A 71 19.10 -10.43 5.00
C GLU A 71 19.50 -11.62 5.90
N ARG A 72 18.54 -12.19 6.64
CA ARG A 72 18.76 -13.38 7.49
C ARG A 72 19.07 -14.66 6.71
N ASP A 73 18.50 -14.83 5.51
CA ASP A 73 18.72 -16.04 4.71
C ASP A 73 20.08 -16.07 3.99
N TYR A 74 20.80 -14.94 3.93
CA TYR A 74 22.16 -14.86 3.38
C TYR A 74 23.25 -14.94 4.46
N LYS A 75 22.90 -15.22 5.73
CA LYS A 75 23.86 -15.43 6.84
C LYS A 75 24.09 -16.90 7.16
#